data_AF-A0A920F918-F1
#
_entry.id   AF-A0A920F918-F1
#
_cell.length_a   1.000
_cell.length_b   1.000
_cell.length_c   1.000
_cell.angle_alpha   90.00
_cell.angle_beta   90.00
_cell.angle_gamma   90.00
#
_symmetry.space_group_name_H-M   'P 1'
#
loop_
_entity.id
_entity.type
_entity.pdbx_description
1 polymer ?
#
loop_
_entity_poly.entity_id
_entity_poly.type
_entity_poly.pdbx_seq_one_letter_code
_entity_poly.pdbx_strand_id
1 'polypeptide(L)'
;MIRKHIEFASQVEEWINDSKNFELVAPRSLSLLNFRLLSKQSGKVLDIDKLNLKLLNDLNDSGTTYFTQNRCAVILPYDGQSVRRTRS
;
A
#
# COMPACT_ATOMS: atom_id res chain seq x y z
N MET A 1 14.96 7.50 19.92
CA MET A 1 14.22 7.97 18.73
C MET A 1 13.59 6.83 17.95
N ILE A 2 14.34 5.78 17.55
CA ILE A 2 13.82 4.65 16.76
C ILE A 2 12.56 4.03 17.37
N ARG A 3 12.54 3.76 18.69
CA ARG A 3 11.38 3.18 19.39
C ARG A 3 10.09 3.99 19.24
N LYS A 4 10.19 5.33 19.26
CA LYS A 4 9.05 6.24 19.09
C LYS A 4 8.48 6.19 17.67
N HIS A 5 9.34 6.04 16.65
CA HIS A 5 8.89 5.84 15.27
C HIS A 5 8.21 4.48 15.08
N ILE A 6 8.65 3.45 15.81
CA ILE A 6 8.01 2.13 15.79
C ILE A 6 6.62 2.21 16.44
N GLU A 7 6.50 2.90 17.58
CA GLU A 7 5.22 3.12 18.27
C GLU A 7 4.22 3.89 17.39
N PHE A 8 4.66 4.97 16.72
CA PHE A 8 3.80 5.68 15.78
C PHE A 8 3.37 4.83 14.60
N ALA A 9 4.28 4.04 14.02
CA ALA A 9 3.91 3.14 12.93
C ALA A 9 2.89 2.08 13.37
N SER A 10 2.96 1.60 14.62
CA SER A 10 1.96 0.71 15.20
C SER A 10 0.58 1.38 15.29
N GLN A 11 0.51 2.65 15.70
CA GLN A 11 -0.75 3.39 15.78
C GLN A 11 -1.38 3.61 14.39
N VAL A 12 -0.55 3.92 13.39
CA VAL A 12 -1.02 4.07 12.01
C VAL A 12 -1.50 2.73 11.44
N GLU A 13 -0.83 1.63 11.79
CA GLU A 13 -1.26 0.27 11.44
C GLU A 13 -2.67 -0.04 11.97
N GLU A 14 -2.94 0.30 13.23
CA GLU A 14 -4.27 0.17 13.84
C GLU A 14 -5.33 0.99 13.10
N TRP A 15 -5.05 2.26 12.79
CA TRP A 15 -5.99 3.12 12.04
C TRP A 15 -6.30 2.59 10.64
N ILE A 16 -5.31 2.00 9.97
CA ILE A 16 -5.50 1.38 8.65
C ILE A 16 -6.39 0.14 8.79
N ASN A 17 -6.13 -0.73 9.77
CA ASN A 17 -6.89 -1.96 9.99
C ASN A 17 -8.35 -1.69 10.41
N ASP A 18 -8.60 -0.61 11.13
CA ASP A 18 -9.96 -0.19 11.52
C ASP A 18 -10.74 0.45 10.35
N SER A 19 -10.05 0.87 9.29
CA SER A 19 -10.66 1.52 8.14
C SER A 19 -11.09 0.54 7.06
N LYS A 20 -12.36 0.60 6.66
CA LYS A 20 -12.89 -0.23 5.54
C LYS A 20 -12.37 0.19 4.16
N ASN A 21 -11.71 1.34 4.08
CA ASN A 21 -11.28 1.93 2.82
C ASN A 21 -9.83 1.57 2.47
N PHE A 22 -9.07 1.05 3.43
CA PHE A 22 -7.66 0.74 3.25
C PHE A 22 -7.36 -0.70 3.63
N GLU A 23 -6.25 -1.21 3.12
CA GLU A 23 -5.65 -2.45 3.61
C GLU A 23 -4.14 -2.34 3.60
N LEU A 24 -3.49 -3.12 4.47
CA LEU A 24 -2.05 -3.33 4.43
C LEU A 24 -1.71 -4.30 3.29
N VAL A 25 -0.75 -3.91 2.45
CA VAL A 25 -0.27 -4.71 1.32
C VAL A 25 0.77 -5.75 1.77
N ALA A 26 1.47 -5.47 2.86
CA ALA A 26 2.45 -6.35 3.48
C ALA A 26 2.49 -6.12 4.99
N PRO A 27 2.97 -7.09 5.80
CA PRO A 27 3.22 -6.86 7.23
C PRO A 27 4.14 -5.66 7.45
N ARG A 28 3.88 -4.88 8.51
CA ARG A 28 4.74 -3.76 8.89
C ARG A 28 6.16 -4.26 9.19
N SER A 29 7.16 -3.53 8.70
CA SER A 29 8.56 -3.77 9.01
C SER A 29 9.17 -2.55 9.69
N LEU A 30 9.44 -2.66 11.00
CA LEU A 30 9.85 -1.54 11.86
C LEU A 30 8.87 -0.36 11.77
N SER A 31 9.26 0.72 11.11
CA SER A 31 8.45 1.92 10.90
C SER A 31 7.93 2.07 9.47
N LEU A 32 8.15 1.08 8.61
CA LEU A 32 7.69 1.07 7.22
C LEU A 32 6.35 0.34 7.10
N LEU A 33 5.37 1.04 6.56
CA LEU A 33 4.03 0.54 6.24
C LEU A 33 3.82 0.56 4.74
N ASN A 34 3.24 -0.51 4.20
CA ASN A 34 2.78 -0.56 2.82
C ASN A 34 1.27 -0.75 2.86
N PHE A 35 0.51 0.21 2.34
CA PHE A 35 -0.94 0.18 2.35
C PHE A 35 -1.50 0.67 1.01
N ARG A 36 -2.76 0.36 0.73
CA ARG A 36 -3.47 0.82 -0.46
C ARG A 36 -4.94 1.14 -0.17
N LEU A 37 -5.50 2.04 -0.95
CA LEU A 37 -6.93 2.34 -1.00
C LEU A 37 -7.67 1.23 -1.77
N LEU A 38 -8.81 0.80 -1.21
CA LEU A 38 -9.71 -0.20 -1.78
C LEU A 38 -10.75 0.45 -2.71
N SER A 39 -11.14 -0.25 -3.78
CA SER A 39 -12.09 0.24 -4.79
C SER A 39 -13.57 0.20 -4.39
N LYS A 40 -13.92 -0.26 -3.18
CA LYS A 40 -15.32 -0.36 -2.71
C LYS A 40 -15.92 1.00 -2.34
N GLN A 41 -15.90 1.94 -3.27
CA GLN A 41 -16.79 3.08 -3.27
C GLN A 41 -17.93 2.78 -4.25
N SER A 42 -19.10 2.39 -3.72
CA SER A 42 -20.37 2.41 -4.44
C SER A 42 -20.52 1.44 -5.64
N GLY A 43 -19.94 0.24 -5.56
CA GLY A 43 -20.24 -0.86 -6.50
C GLY A 43 -19.65 -0.71 -7.91
N LYS A 44 -18.84 0.32 -8.17
CA LYS A 44 -18.07 0.46 -9.42
C LYS A 44 -16.71 -0.21 -9.27
N VAL A 45 -16.34 -1.05 -10.24
CA VAL A 45 -14.96 -1.54 -10.36
C VAL A 45 -14.09 -0.37 -10.80
N LEU A 46 -13.42 0.27 -9.84
CA LEU A 46 -12.44 1.31 -10.11
C LEU A 46 -11.07 0.68 -10.33
N ASP A 47 -10.29 1.28 -11.23
CA ASP A 47 -8.88 0.96 -11.44
C ASP A 47 -8.09 1.34 -10.17
N ILE A 48 -7.81 0.34 -9.33
CA ILE A 48 -7.16 0.49 -8.02
C ILE A 48 -5.80 1.17 -8.16
N ASP A 49 -5.05 0.87 -9.23
CA ASP A 49 -3.72 1.43 -9.44
C ASP A 49 -3.80 2.93 -9.73
N LYS A 50 -4.76 3.36 -10.56
CA LYS A 50 -4.99 4.79 -10.83
C LYS A 50 -5.46 5.53 -9.58
N LEU A 51 -6.33 4.93 -8.77
CA LEU A 51 -6.79 5.54 -7.52
C LEU A 51 -5.65 5.74 -6.52
N ASN A 52 -4.81 4.73 -6.33
CA ASN A 52 -3.68 4.81 -5.41
C ASN A 52 -2.61 5.78 -5.91
N LEU A 53 -2.36 5.84 -7.22
CA LEU A 53 -1.45 6.83 -7.80
C LEU A 53 -1.99 8.26 -7.61
N LYS A 54 -3.29 8.48 -7.80
CA LYS A 54 -3.90 9.78 -7.56
C LYS A 54 -3.79 10.18 -6.08
N LEU A 55 -4.14 9.28 -5.16
CA LEU A 55 -4.01 9.53 -3.73
C LEU A 55 -2.58 9.90 -3.34
N LEU A 56 -1.59 9.18 -3.87
CA LEU A 56 -0.18 9.47 -3.63
C LEU A 56 0.21 10.88 -4.08
N ASN A 57 -0.19 11.26 -5.29
CA ASN A 57 0.09 12.59 -5.82
C ASN A 57 -0.61 13.68 -5.00
N ASP A 58 -1.89 13.51 -4.69
CA ASP A 58 -2.67 14.47 -3.88
C ASP A 58 -2.02 14.69 -2.49
N LEU A 59 -1.52 13.61 -1.86
CA LEU A 59 -0.82 13.69 -0.58
C LEU A 59 0.52 14.42 -0.69
N ASN A 60 1.32 14.11 -1.71
CA ASN A 60 2.63 14.73 -1.93
C ASN A 60 2.50 16.22 -2.33
N ASP A 61 1.52 16.55 -3.16
CA ASP A 61 1.24 17.92 -3.62
C ASP A 61 0.74 18.82 -2.48
N SER A 62 0.17 18.24 -1.42
CA SER A 62 -0.22 18.98 -0.22
C SER A 62 0.96 19.65 0.52
N GLY A 63 2.19 19.17 0.30
CA GLY A 63 3.41 19.65 0.96
C GLY A 63 3.50 19.34 2.46
N THR A 64 2.51 18.68 3.05
CA THR A 64 2.45 18.36 4.49
C THR A 64 3.01 16.98 4.82
N THR A 65 3.12 16.08 3.84
CA THR A 65 3.64 14.73 4.00
C THR A 65 4.26 14.27 2.69
N TYR A 66 5.29 13.41 2.77
CA TYR A 66 5.93 12.82 1.59
C TYR A 66 5.85 11.30 1.66
N PHE A 67 5.21 10.70 0.66
CA PHE A 67 5.09 9.26 0.46
C PHE A 67 5.80 8.84 -0.82
N THR A 68 6.29 7.61 -0.84
CA THR A 68 6.92 7.01 -2.02
C THR A 68 6.02 5.93 -2.62
N GLN A 69 6.00 5.82 -3.95
CA GLN A 69 5.31 4.72 -4.62
C GLN A 69 6.14 3.44 -4.49
N ASN A 70 5.51 2.36 -4.03
CA ASN A 70 6.10 1.02 -4.07
C ASN A 70 5.23 0.08 -4.93
N ARG A 71 5.86 -0.66 -5.85
CA ARG A 71 5.19 -1.74 -6.60
C ARG A 71 5.57 -3.06 -5.97
N CYS A 72 4.73 -3.57 -5.08
CA CYS A 72 4.87 -4.93 -4.57
C CYS A 72 4.40 -5.92 -5.64
N ALA A 73 5.32 -6.72 -6.19
CA ALA A 73 4.91 -7.94 -6.88
C ALA A 73 4.29 -8.86 -5.82
N VAL A 74 3.01 -9.22 -5.98
CA VAL A 74 2.44 -10.30 -5.19
C VAL A 74 3.27 -11.55 -5.53
N ILE A 75 4.05 -12.04 -4.58
CA ILE A 75 4.60 -13.39 -4.66
C ILE A 75 3.39 -14.29 -4.46
N LEU A 76 2.75 -14.69 -5.57
CA LEU A 76 1.82 -15.80 -5.54
C LEU A 76 2.60 -17.00 -4.97
N PRO A 77 2.00 -17.85 -4.12
CA PRO A 77 2.61 -19.14 -3.83
C PRO A 77 2.95 -19.79 -5.17
N TYR A 78 4.22 -20.15 -5.32
CA TYR A 78 4.77 -20.77 -6.51
C TYR A 78 4.11 -22.14 -6.67
N ASP A 79 2.93 -22.19 -7.29
CA ASP A 79 2.38 -23.44 -7.78
C ASP A 79 3.13 -23.73 -9.08
N GLY A 80 3.99 -24.75 -9.00
CA GLY A 80 5.08 -24.96 -9.93
C GLY A 80 4.62 -25.02 -11.38
N GLN A 81 4.84 -23.93 -12.13
CA GLN A 81 5.17 -24.00 -13.55
C GLN A 81 5.87 -22.72 -14.00
N SER A 82 7.15 -22.89 -14.27
CA SER A 82 8.07 -21.90 -14.82
C SER A 82 7.64 -21.47 -16.22
N VAL A 83 7.25 -20.20 -16.40
CA VAL A 83 7.38 -19.55 -17.70
C VAL A 83 8.06 -18.20 -17.51
N ARG A 84 9.35 -18.16 -17.88
CA ARG A 84 10.09 -16.91 -18.08
C ARG A 84 9.42 -16.15 -19.22
N ARG A 85 8.77 -15.02 -18.92
CA ARG A 85 8.48 -14.01 -19.94
C ARG A 85 9.66 -13.04 -20.02
N THR A 86 10.60 -13.37 -20.91
CA THR A 86 11.54 -12.42 -21.50
C THR A 86 10.72 -11.37 -22.25
N ARG A 87 10.86 -10.09 -21.89
CA ARG A 87 10.36 -8.99 -22.72
C ARG A 87 11.32 -8.83 -23.92
N SER A 88 10.80 -8.99 -25.12
CA SER A 88 11.33 -8.36 -26.34
C SER A 88 10.63 -7.02 -26.56
#